data_AF-A0A0F9B9G7-F1
#
_entry.id   AF-A0A0F9B9G7-F1
#
_cell.length_a   1.000
_cell.length_b   1.000
_cell.length_c   1.000
_cell.angle_alpha   90.00
_cell.angle_beta   90.00
_cell.angle_gamma   90.00
#
_symmetry.space_group_name_H-M   'P 1'
#
loop_
_entity.id
_entity.type
_entity.pdbx_description
1 polymer ?
#
loop_
_entity_poly.entity_id
_entity_poly.type
_entity_poly.pdbx_seq_one_letter_code
_entity_poly.pdbx_strand_id
1 'polypeptide(L)'
;IGAEIGGHSGDAGPVARLLSSVCDNLITHPNVVNASDINELPENGLYVEGSVISRLLMGTVGLQKVRSNKVLLVIDKHQDKFFYESAINAVSAARAALGLDCPATITMEDKVTMRSLFSSSGRAVGRIDNFERVCEVLKENEGEYDAVALSSVINVPENFHKDYYHKDMINPWGGVEAMLTHAISLLFNIPSAHSPMIESRKLLELDIGVTDPRKAAEIVSVTFLHSILKGLHKSPKIFTDPSLDGKSNQITASDISCIVIPTGCIGLPTLAAMEQGIPVIAVEDNHNRMKNSLDDLPFDSNMLIPVKSYLEAVGAMEALKVGVSLESVRRPMKYTKVTEYHQKEASSLDLLKSDLDDSQEDQHKKIS
;
A
#
# COMPACT_ATOMS: atom_id res chain seq x y z
N ILE A 1 -6.63 -2.70 -9.68
CA ILE A 1 -6.35 -1.87 -10.88
C ILE A 1 -5.87 -2.67 -12.09
N GLY A 2 -5.66 -3.99 -11.95
CA GLY A 2 -5.23 -4.84 -13.06
C GLY A 2 -3.84 -4.51 -13.57
N ALA A 3 -2.87 -4.36 -12.64
CA ALA A 3 -1.48 -4.19 -13.01
C ALA A 3 -0.91 -5.52 -13.54
N GLU A 4 0.01 -5.49 -14.50
CA GLU A 4 0.62 -6.71 -15.05
C GLU A 4 1.51 -7.45 -14.03
N ILE A 5 2.14 -6.69 -13.13
CA ILE A 5 2.87 -7.18 -11.97
C ILE A 5 2.16 -6.67 -10.71
N GLY A 6 1.76 -7.59 -9.82
CA GLY A 6 1.01 -7.29 -8.60
C GLY A 6 -0.51 -7.25 -8.81
N GLY A 7 -0.98 -7.65 -9.99
CA GLY A 7 -2.41 -7.76 -10.31
C GLY A 7 -3.01 -9.13 -9.99
N HIS A 8 -2.16 -10.15 -9.79
CA HIS A 8 -2.57 -11.52 -9.49
C HIS A 8 -2.00 -11.99 -8.15
N SER A 9 -2.48 -13.13 -7.65
CA SER A 9 -2.05 -13.65 -6.34
C SER A 9 -0.57 -14.09 -6.40
N GLY A 10 0.32 -13.29 -5.82
CA GLY A 10 1.73 -13.65 -5.62
C GLY A 10 2.71 -13.25 -6.71
N ASP A 11 2.24 -12.70 -7.83
CA ASP A 11 3.08 -12.42 -9.00
C ASP A 11 4.09 -11.29 -8.77
N ALA A 12 3.87 -10.43 -7.77
CA ALA A 12 4.82 -9.39 -7.36
C ALA A 12 5.79 -9.81 -6.24
N GLY A 13 5.67 -11.01 -5.68
CA GLY A 13 6.56 -11.51 -4.62
C GLY A 13 8.05 -11.44 -4.99
N PRO A 14 8.47 -11.89 -6.20
CA PRO A 14 9.85 -11.75 -6.66
C PRO A 14 10.32 -10.30 -6.76
N VAL A 15 9.45 -9.38 -7.22
CA VAL A 15 9.77 -7.95 -7.32
C VAL A 15 9.91 -7.33 -5.94
N ALA A 16 9.04 -7.68 -4.98
CA ALA A 16 9.17 -7.24 -3.60
C ALA A 16 10.51 -7.69 -3.00
N ARG A 17 10.88 -8.96 -3.18
CA ARG A 17 12.19 -9.48 -2.73
C ARG A 17 13.37 -8.75 -3.37
N LEU A 18 13.26 -8.40 -4.65
CA LEU A 18 14.31 -7.66 -5.34
C LEU A 18 14.43 -6.22 -4.81
N LEU A 19 13.33 -5.49 -4.69
CA LEU A 19 13.32 -4.12 -4.15
C LEU A 19 13.81 -4.10 -2.70
N SER A 20 13.45 -5.10 -1.91
CA SER A 20 13.88 -5.18 -0.51
C SER A 20 15.38 -5.41 -0.35
N SER A 21 16.08 -5.92 -1.37
CA SER A 21 17.53 -6.14 -1.33
C SER A 21 18.36 -4.86 -1.37
N VAL A 22 17.76 -3.74 -1.81
CA VAL A 22 18.42 -2.42 -1.97
C VAL A 22 17.82 -1.34 -1.06
N CYS A 23 16.99 -1.70 -0.08
CA CYS A 23 16.48 -0.77 0.92
C CYS A 23 16.60 -1.35 2.33
N ASP A 24 16.52 -0.50 3.35
CA ASP A 24 16.63 -0.96 4.73
C ASP A 24 15.30 -1.55 5.22
N ASN A 25 14.17 -1.01 4.75
CA ASN A 25 12.83 -1.54 5.00
C ASN A 25 11.96 -1.40 3.76
N LEU A 26 11.27 -2.47 3.38
CA LEU A 26 10.27 -2.44 2.31
C LEU A 26 8.87 -2.41 2.92
N ILE A 27 8.19 -1.26 2.89
CA ILE A 27 6.77 -1.18 3.24
C ILE A 27 5.95 -1.61 2.02
N THR A 28 5.09 -2.62 2.18
CA THR A 28 4.32 -3.14 1.05
C THR A 28 2.92 -3.59 1.44
N HIS A 29 2.02 -3.50 0.46
CA HIS A 29 0.65 -3.95 0.61
C HIS A 29 0.58 -5.49 0.71
N PRO A 30 -0.29 -6.06 1.56
CA PRO A 30 -0.57 -7.49 1.64
C PRO A 30 -0.56 -8.25 0.31
N ASN A 31 -1.38 -7.81 -0.64
CA ASN A 31 -1.54 -8.44 -1.96
C ASN A 31 -0.27 -8.51 -2.82
N VAL A 32 0.78 -7.74 -2.50
CA VAL A 32 2.06 -7.82 -3.24
C VAL A 32 2.81 -9.10 -2.89
N VAL A 33 2.72 -9.53 -1.63
CA VAL A 33 3.50 -10.65 -1.08
C VAL A 33 2.64 -11.87 -0.77
N ASN A 34 1.32 -11.72 -0.75
CA ASN A 34 0.38 -12.82 -0.61
C ASN A 34 0.13 -13.49 -1.95
N ALA A 35 0.26 -14.81 -1.92
CA ALA A 35 0.08 -15.72 -3.02
C ALA A 35 -0.80 -16.87 -2.52
N SER A 36 -2.05 -16.58 -2.19
CA SER A 36 -3.00 -17.56 -1.66
C SER A 36 -2.56 -18.14 -0.30
N ASP A 37 -2.20 -19.42 -0.17
CA ASP A 37 -1.61 -19.95 1.07
C ASP A 37 -0.09 -19.69 1.19
N ILE A 38 0.54 -19.08 0.17
CA ILE A 38 1.96 -18.74 0.15
C ILE A 38 2.13 -17.26 0.49
N ASN A 39 3.17 -16.91 1.27
CA ASN A 39 3.57 -15.52 1.49
C ASN A 39 5.08 -15.37 1.38
N GLU A 40 5.50 -14.46 0.50
CA GLU A 40 6.90 -14.18 0.16
C GLU A 40 7.33 -12.79 0.66
N LEU A 41 6.83 -12.38 1.83
CA LEU A 41 7.28 -11.17 2.50
C LEU A 41 8.79 -11.30 2.82
N PRO A 42 9.64 -10.37 2.33
CA PRO A 42 11.07 -10.38 2.65
C PRO A 42 11.33 -10.12 4.13
N GLU A 43 12.53 -10.46 4.63
CA GLU A 43 12.86 -10.33 6.05
C GLU A 43 12.79 -8.88 6.57
N ASN A 44 13.15 -7.90 5.74
CA ASN A 44 13.02 -6.48 6.00
C ASN A 44 11.71 -5.88 5.47
N GLY A 45 10.74 -6.73 5.12
CA GLY A 45 9.43 -6.33 4.65
C GLY A 45 8.48 -5.98 5.80
N LEU A 46 7.73 -4.90 5.63
CA LEU A 46 6.66 -4.48 6.53
C LEU A 46 5.32 -4.64 5.81
N TYR A 47 4.49 -5.53 6.36
CA TYR A 47 3.19 -5.90 5.81
C TYR A 47 2.12 -4.87 6.23
N VAL A 48 1.70 -3.97 5.33
CA VAL A 48 0.88 -2.81 5.72
C VAL A 48 -0.30 -2.62 4.76
N GLU A 49 -1.52 -2.59 5.30
CA GLU A 49 -2.74 -2.35 4.54
C GLU A 49 -2.71 -0.97 3.84
N GLY A 50 -3.31 -0.87 2.65
CA GLY A 50 -3.15 0.27 1.75
C GLY A 50 -3.62 1.61 2.30
N SER A 51 -4.69 1.65 3.08
CA SER A 51 -5.15 2.88 3.74
C SER A 51 -4.13 3.35 4.79
N VAL A 52 -3.46 2.42 5.47
CA VAL A 52 -2.42 2.73 6.45
C VAL A 52 -1.16 3.28 5.76
N ILE A 53 -0.77 2.73 4.60
CA ILE A 53 0.30 3.32 3.76
C ILE A 53 -0.04 4.76 3.39
N SER A 54 -1.29 5.01 2.98
CA SER A 54 -1.75 6.37 2.63
C SER A 54 -1.64 7.30 3.84
N ARG A 55 -2.11 6.86 5.00
CA ARG A 55 -2.09 7.62 6.27
C ARG A 55 -0.66 7.87 6.78
N LEU A 56 0.25 6.92 6.59
CA LEU A 56 1.67 7.06 6.92
C LEU A 56 2.29 8.17 6.08
N LEU A 57 2.10 8.13 4.76
CA LEU A 57 2.63 9.16 3.85
C LEU A 57 1.97 10.53 4.09
N MET A 58 0.71 10.56 4.53
CA MET A 58 0.07 11.80 4.98
C MET A 58 0.58 12.30 6.34
N GLY A 59 1.47 11.57 7.02
CA GLY A 59 1.99 11.93 8.34
C GLY A 59 0.97 11.82 9.49
N THR A 60 -0.15 11.12 9.26
CA THR A 60 -1.25 10.98 10.25
C THR A 60 -1.09 9.77 11.16
N VAL A 61 -0.23 8.81 10.80
CA VAL A 61 0.15 7.66 11.62
C VAL A 61 1.62 7.34 11.44
N GLY A 62 2.19 6.66 12.43
CA GLY A 62 3.46 5.97 12.30
C GLY A 62 3.30 4.45 12.38
N LEU A 63 4.37 3.74 12.03
CA LEU A 63 4.49 2.28 12.10
C LEU A 63 5.55 1.90 13.12
N GLN A 64 5.23 0.98 14.03
CA GLN A 64 6.18 0.44 14.98
C GLN A 64 6.46 -1.03 14.66
N LYS A 65 7.72 -1.37 14.38
CA LYS A 65 8.13 -2.75 14.13
C LYS A 65 7.92 -3.60 15.38
N VAL A 66 7.48 -4.83 15.16
CA VAL A 66 7.20 -5.83 16.19
C VAL A 66 8.01 -7.10 15.92
N ARG A 67 8.26 -7.91 16.95
CA ARG A 67 8.87 -9.24 16.77
C ARG A 67 7.83 -10.28 16.38
N SER A 68 6.64 -10.17 16.97
CA SER A 68 5.49 -11.04 16.80
C SER A 68 4.24 -10.31 17.26
N ASN A 69 3.09 -10.65 16.67
CA ASN A 69 1.76 -10.21 17.07
C ASN A 69 0.94 -11.37 17.63
N LYS A 70 0.03 -11.06 18.56
CA LYS A 70 -1.15 -11.89 18.84
C LYS A 70 -2.20 -11.66 17.75
N VAL A 71 -2.50 -12.68 16.95
CA VAL A 71 -3.42 -12.56 15.82
C VAL A 71 -4.78 -13.15 16.18
N LEU A 72 -5.79 -12.30 16.32
CA LEU A 72 -7.19 -12.73 16.42
C LEU A 72 -7.65 -13.18 15.03
N LEU A 73 -8.25 -14.37 14.97
CA LEU A 73 -8.90 -14.83 13.74
C LEU A 73 -10.42 -14.77 13.90
N VAL A 74 -11.08 -14.14 12.93
CA VAL A 74 -12.54 -14.10 12.79
C VAL A 74 -12.93 -14.82 11.50
N ILE A 75 -13.75 -15.86 11.61
CA ILE A 75 -14.20 -16.67 10.46
C ILE A 75 -15.73 -16.68 10.39
N ASP A 76 -16.31 -16.42 9.23
CA ASP A 76 -17.72 -16.72 8.99
C ASP A 76 -17.96 -18.23 8.94
N LYS A 77 -18.95 -18.73 9.69
CA LYS A 77 -19.25 -20.17 9.71
C LYS A 77 -19.81 -20.65 8.39
N HIS A 78 -18.98 -21.31 7.59
CA HIS A 78 -19.43 -21.86 6.31
C HIS A 78 -20.57 -22.88 6.48
N GLN A 79 -21.48 -22.97 5.51
CA GLN A 79 -22.59 -23.95 5.54
C GLN A 79 -22.08 -25.39 5.47
N ASP A 80 -21.08 -25.63 4.60
CA ASP A 80 -20.29 -26.86 4.60
C ASP A 80 -19.15 -26.77 5.61
N LYS A 81 -19.14 -27.70 6.56
CA LYS A 81 -18.15 -27.75 7.63
C LYS A 81 -16.71 -27.86 7.17
N PHE A 82 -16.47 -28.42 5.99
CA PHE A 82 -15.13 -28.58 5.45
C PHE A 82 -14.35 -27.27 5.41
N PHE A 83 -14.99 -26.15 5.04
CA PHE A 83 -14.28 -24.89 4.86
C PHE A 83 -13.92 -24.22 6.20
N TYR A 84 -14.83 -24.16 7.18
CA TYR A 84 -14.49 -23.59 8.48
C TYR A 84 -13.56 -24.52 9.30
N GLU A 85 -13.68 -25.85 9.17
CA GLU A 85 -12.73 -26.80 9.78
C GLU A 85 -11.34 -26.69 9.13
N SER A 86 -11.28 -26.51 7.81
CA SER A 86 -10.01 -26.26 7.10
C SER A 86 -9.37 -24.94 7.55
N ALA A 87 -10.16 -23.89 7.76
CA ALA A 87 -9.68 -22.62 8.29
C ALA A 87 -9.10 -22.77 9.71
N ILE A 88 -9.76 -23.53 10.59
CA ILE A 88 -9.23 -23.87 11.92
C ILE A 88 -7.93 -24.68 11.81
N ASN A 89 -7.86 -25.65 10.90
CA ASN A 89 -6.65 -26.43 10.66
C ASN A 89 -5.49 -25.56 10.12
N ALA A 90 -5.78 -24.57 9.28
CA ALA A 90 -4.78 -23.62 8.80
C ALA A 90 -4.16 -22.82 9.96
N VAL A 91 -4.96 -22.46 10.96
CA VAL A 91 -4.46 -21.76 12.15
C VAL A 91 -3.66 -22.68 13.04
N SER A 92 -4.13 -23.91 13.28
CA SER A 92 -3.35 -24.93 13.98
C SER A 92 -2.00 -25.17 13.31
N ALA A 93 -1.95 -25.22 11.98
CA ALA A 93 -0.73 -25.34 11.20
C ALA A 93 0.18 -24.11 11.36
N ALA A 94 -0.37 -22.88 11.28
CA ALA A 94 0.40 -21.66 11.54
C ALA A 94 0.96 -21.62 12.98
N ARG A 95 0.19 -22.03 13.98
CA ARG A 95 0.68 -22.12 15.36
C ARG A 95 1.83 -23.13 15.48
N ALA A 96 1.69 -24.30 14.87
CA ALA A 96 2.68 -25.38 14.97
C ALA A 96 3.95 -25.14 14.15
N ALA A 97 3.84 -24.57 12.95
CA ALA A 97 4.94 -24.47 11.99
C ALA A 97 5.55 -23.06 11.89
N LEU A 98 4.74 -22.01 12.00
CA LEU A 98 5.20 -20.62 11.97
C LEU A 98 5.52 -20.11 13.39
N GLY A 99 4.92 -20.68 14.43
CA GLY A 99 4.99 -20.15 15.80
C GLY A 99 4.05 -18.98 16.03
N LEU A 100 2.92 -18.94 15.31
CA LEU A 100 1.88 -17.92 15.46
C LEU A 100 1.28 -17.95 16.88
N ASP A 101 1.21 -16.79 17.54
CA ASP A 101 0.36 -16.60 18.71
C ASP A 101 -1.04 -16.19 18.24
N CYS A 102 -2.03 -17.05 18.51
CA CYS A 102 -3.42 -16.85 18.13
C CYS A 102 -4.28 -17.05 19.39
N PRO A 103 -4.61 -15.97 20.13
CA PRO A 103 -5.27 -16.06 21.43
C PRO A 103 -6.70 -16.60 21.32
N ALA A 104 -7.37 -16.33 20.20
CA ALA A 104 -8.72 -16.82 19.94
C ALA A 104 -8.97 -17.00 18.43
N THR A 105 -9.86 -17.93 18.11
CA THR A 105 -10.45 -18.11 16.78
C THR A 105 -11.96 -18.07 16.95
N ILE A 106 -12.59 -17.03 16.42
CA ILE A 106 -14.01 -16.75 16.60
C ILE A 106 -14.74 -17.12 15.32
N THR A 107 -15.74 -18.00 15.44
CA THR A 107 -16.58 -18.43 14.33
C THR A 107 -17.92 -17.71 14.40
N MET A 108 -18.24 -16.90 13.39
CA MET A 108 -19.46 -16.10 13.31
C MET A 108 -20.59 -16.88 12.63
N GLU A 109 -21.64 -17.22 13.40
CA GLU A 109 -22.91 -17.72 12.86
C GLU A 109 -23.67 -16.60 12.13
N ASP A 110 -23.74 -15.44 12.78
CA ASP A 110 -24.27 -14.21 12.21
C ASP A 110 -23.19 -13.50 11.40
N LYS A 111 -23.15 -13.82 10.11
CA LYS A 111 -22.06 -13.46 9.19
C LYS A 111 -22.05 -12.00 8.75
N VAL A 112 -20.90 -11.53 8.32
CA VAL A 112 -20.80 -10.38 7.40
C VAL A 112 -21.29 -10.81 6.01
N THR A 113 -21.86 -9.89 5.23
CA THR A 113 -22.20 -10.18 3.83
C THR A 113 -21.35 -9.36 2.90
N MET A 114 -20.45 -10.01 2.17
CA MET A 114 -19.58 -9.38 1.19
C MET A 114 -20.05 -9.72 -0.23
N ARG A 115 -20.12 -8.70 -1.10
CA ARG A 115 -20.50 -8.85 -2.51
C ARG A 115 -19.51 -8.13 -3.41
N SER A 116 -19.04 -8.81 -4.44
CA SER A 116 -18.23 -8.21 -5.49
C SER A 116 -19.09 -7.43 -6.48
N LEU A 117 -18.59 -6.28 -6.92
CA LEU A 117 -19.20 -5.42 -7.93
C LEU A 117 -18.09 -4.85 -8.85
N PHE A 118 -18.48 -4.30 -9.99
CA PHE A 118 -17.58 -3.53 -10.85
C PHE A 118 -18.09 -2.10 -11.01
N SER A 119 -17.18 -1.12 -10.92
CA SER A 119 -17.48 0.28 -11.22
C SER A 119 -17.73 0.48 -12.72
N SER A 120 -18.33 1.61 -13.08
CA SER A 120 -18.46 2.04 -14.49
C SER A 120 -17.11 2.22 -15.20
N SER A 121 -16.03 2.44 -14.43
CA SER A 121 -14.65 2.50 -14.93
C SER A 121 -13.97 1.13 -15.05
N GLY A 122 -14.67 0.03 -14.81
CA GLY A 122 -14.15 -1.34 -14.96
C GLY A 122 -13.20 -1.78 -13.84
N ARG A 123 -13.29 -1.18 -12.65
CA ARG A 123 -12.53 -1.56 -11.45
C ARG A 123 -13.38 -2.45 -10.55
N ALA A 124 -12.76 -3.46 -9.94
CA ALA A 124 -13.41 -4.24 -8.89
C ALA A 124 -13.65 -3.36 -7.66
N VAL A 125 -14.88 -3.40 -7.15
CA VAL A 125 -15.37 -2.74 -5.93
C VAL A 125 -16.30 -3.73 -5.21
N GLY A 126 -17.04 -3.29 -4.20
CA GLY A 126 -18.06 -4.15 -3.62
C GLY A 126 -18.98 -3.47 -2.63
N ARG A 127 -19.70 -4.31 -1.89
CA ARG A 127 -20.61 -3.92 -0.83
C ARG A 127 -20.43 -4.87 0.35
N ILE A 128 -20.39 -4.29 1.55
CA ILE A 128 -20.34 -5.00 2.81
C ILE A 128 -21.62 -4.63 3.56
N ASP A 129 -22.45 -5.62 3.86
CA ASP A 129 -23.60 -5.49 4.75
C ASP A 129 -23.28 -6.20 6.08
N ASN A 130 -23.89 -5.73 7.17
CA ASN A 130 -23.73 -6.28 8.54
C ASN A 130 -22.31 -6.18 9.11
N PHE A 131 -21.55 -5.15 8.74
CA PHE A 131 -20.18 -4.95 9.21
C PHE A 131 -20.10 -4.70 10.73
N GLU A 132 -21.16 -4.19 11.33
CA GLU A 132 -21.29 -3.99 12.78
C GLU A 132 -21.01 -5.26 13.60
N ARG A 133 -21.30 -6.44 13.05
CA ARG A 133 -21.05 -7.73 13.70
C ARG A 133 -19.56 -8.01 13.87
N VAL A 134 -18.75 -7.63 12.88
CA VAL A 134 -17.28 -7.69 12.99
C VAL A 134 -16.81 -6.71 14.05
N CYS A 135 -17.35 -5.48 14.05
CA CYS A 135 -17.01 -4.47 15.05
C CYS A 135 -17.33 -4.91 16.48
N GLU A 136 -18.45 -5.60 16.71
CA GLU A 136 -18.84 -6.17 18.01
C GLU A 136 -17.80 -7.19 18.48
N VAL A 137 -17.45 -8.17 17.63
CA VAL A 137 -16.41 -9.18 17.92
C VAL A 137 -15.07 -8.52 18.28
N LEU A 138 -14.65 -7.51 17.50
CA LEU A 138 -13.38 -6.82 17.74
C LEU A 138 -13.37 -6.04 19.05
N LYS A 139 -14.50 -5.42 19.43
CA LYS A 139 -14.64 -4.70 20.70
C LYS A 139 -14.69 -5.63 21.91
N GLU A 140 -15.39 -6.76 21.80
CA GLU A 140 -15.48 -7.75 22.88
C GLU A 140 -14.13 -8.37 23.25
N ASN A 141 -13.19 -8.39 22.30
CA ASN A 141 -11.85 -8.95 22.46
C ASN A 141 -10.76 -7.87 22.55
N GLU A 142 -11.13 -6.59 22.70
CA GLU A 142 -10.19 -5.48 22.73
C GLU A 142 -9.11 -5.67 23.81
N GLY A 143 -7.85 -5.45 23.44
CA GLY A 143 -6.69 -5.63 24.33
C GLY A 143 -6.09 -7.04 24.33
N GLU A 144 -6.77 -8.05 23.78
CA GLU A 144 -6.27 -9.43 23.73
C GLU A 144 -5.47 -9.75 22.46
N TYR A 145 -5.53 -8.89 21.44
CA TYR A 145 -4.87 -9.08 20.14
C TYR A 145 -4.16 -7.82 19.64
N ASP A 146 -3.16 -8.02 18.79
CA ASP A 146 -2.38 -6.95 18.13
C ASP A 146 -2.73 -6.79 16.65
N ALA A 147 -3.33 -7.82 16.03
CA ALA A 147 -3.69 -7.86 14.62
C ALA A 147 -4.91 -8.78 14.38
N VAL A 148 -5.62 -8.58 13.26
CA VAL A 148 -6.85 -9.31 12.93
C VAL A 148 -6.75 -9.97 11.56
N ALA A 149 -6.92 -11.29 11.53
CA ALA A 149 -7.18 -12.05 10.32
C ALA A 149 -8.68 -12.27 10.16
N LEU A 150 -9.20 -12.11 8.94
CA LEU A 150 -10.61 -12.37 8.63
C LEU A 150 -10.72 -13.39 7.50
N SER A 151 -11.69 -14.31 7.62
CA SER A 151 -12.05 -15.21 6.52
C SER A 151 -13.56 -15.30 6.35
N SER A 152 -14.03 -14.92 5.17
CA SER A 152 -15.46 -14.89 4.86
C SER A 152 -15.71 -15.25 3.40
N VAL A 153 -16.95 -15.64 3.09
CA VAL A 153 -17.38 -15.87 1.72
C VAL A 153 -17.69 -14.54 1.06
N ILE A 154 -17.13 -14.32 -0.14
CA ILE A 154 -17.47 -13.17 -0.98
C ILE A 154 -18.36 -13.65 -2.11
N ASN A 155 -19.59 -13.17 -2.15
CA ASN A 155 -20.52 -13.53 -3.22
C ASN A 155 -20.10 -12.87 -4.54
N VAL A 156 -19.85 -13.70 -5.55
CA VAL A 156 -19.67 -13.27 -6.95
C VAL A 156 -20.71 -13.96 -7.85
N PRO A 157 -21.05 -13.39 -9.02
CA PRO A 157 -21.80 -14.12 -10.05
C PRO A 157 -21.14 -15.47 -10.40
N GLU A 158 -21.92 -16.55 -10.55
CA GLU A 158 -21.40 -17.92 -10.73
C GLU A 158 -20.42 -18.05 -11.91
N ASN A 159 -20.63 -17.29 -12.99
CA ASN A 159 -19.76 -17.33 -14.17
C ASN A 159 -18.36 -16.74 -13.91
N PHE A 160 -18.18 -15.89 -12.90
CA PHE A 160 -16.90 -15.23 -12.61
C PHE A 160 -15.82 -16.22 -12.19
N HIS A 161 -16.18 -17.30 -11.49
CA HIS A 161 -15.23 -18.32 -11.04
C HIS A 161 -14.49 -18.97 -12.20
N LYS A 162 -15.16 -19.22 -13.34
CA LYS A 162 -14.52 -19.75 -14.55
C LYS A 162 -13.92 -18.66 -15.43
N ASP A 163 -14.66 -17.55 -15.59
CA ASP A 163 -14.22 -16.45 -16.45
C ASP A 163 -12.92 -15.83 -15.95
N TYR A 164 -12.70 -15.78 -14.64
CA TYR A 164 -11.46 -15.27 -14.06
C TYR A 164 -10.23 -16.09 -14.47
N TYR A 165 -10.32 -17.42 -14.59
CA TYR A 165 -9.19 -18.25 -14.99
C TYR A 165 -9.02 -18.34 -16.52
N HIS A 166 -10.11 -18.33 -17.28
CA HIS A 166 -10.07 -18.57 -18.73
C HIS A 166 -10.09 -17.30 -19.58
N LYS A 167 -10.43 -16.14 -19.01
CA LYS A 167 -10.50 -14.85 -19.72
C LYS A 167 -9.58 -13.82 -19.07
N ASP A 168 -9.30 -12.76 -19.80
CA ASP A 168 -8.62 -11.58 -19.26
C ASP A 168 -9.60 -10.74 -18.40
N MET A 169 -9.79 -11.21 -17.17
CA MET A 169 -10.69 -10.62 -16.19
C MET A 169 -9.90 -10.13 -14.98
N ILE A 170 -10.22 -8.93 -14.50
CA ILE A 170 -9.68 -8.41 -13.23
C ILE A 170 -10.21 -9.27 -12.08
N ASN A 171 -9.35 -9.52 -11.09
CA ASN A 171 -9.73 -10.16 -9.83
C ASN A 171 -10.97 -9.46 -9.22
N PRO A 172 -12.12 -10.16 -9.12
CA PRO A 172 -13.37 -9.59 -8.62
C PRO A 172 -13.40 -9.42 -7.09
N TRP A 173 -12.55 -10.13 -6.34
CA TRP A 173 -12.59 -10.17 -4.88
C TRP A 173 -11.88 -8.95 -4.25
N GLY A 174 -10.72 -8.58 -4.79
CA GLY A 174 -9.82 -7.62 -4.12
C GLY A 174 -10.43 -6.25 -3.79
N GLY A 175 -11.46 -5.81 -4.53
CA GLY A 175 -12.13 -4.54 -4.27
C GLY A 175 -12.90 -4.51 -2.94
N VAL A 176 -13.72 -5.54 -2.68
CA VAL A 176 -14.51 -5.62 -1.43
C VAL A 176 -13.63 -5.98 -0.23
N GLU A 177 -12.56 -6.75 -0.45
CA GLU A 177 -11.57 -7.07 0.57
C GLU A 177 -10.85 -5.82 1.07
N ALA A 178 -10.40 -4.96 0.14
CA ALA A 178 -9.78 -3.68 0.47
C ALA A 178 -10.75 -2.79 1.27
N MET A 179 -12.05 -2.79 0.96
CA MET A 179 -13.04 -2.05 1.73
C MET A 179 -13.16 -2.56 3.17
N LEU A 180 -13.15 -3.89 3.37
CA LEU A 180 -13.24 -4.50 4.69
C LEU A 180 -12.03 -4.15 5.56
N THR A 181 -10.82 -4.40 5.05
CA THR A 181 -9.59 -4.18 5.81
C THR A 181 -9.35 -2.69 6.05
N HIS A 182 -9.69 -1.82 5.10
CA HIS A 182 -9.65 -0.37 5.30
C HIS A 182 -10.62 0.06 6.41
N ALA A 183 -11.87 -0.41 6.41
CA ALA A 183 -12.83 -0.06 7.46
C ALA A 183 -12.31 -0.44 8.86
N ILE A 184 -11.68 -1.62 9.00
CA ILE A 184 -11.07 -2.05 10.26
C ILE A 184 -9.88 -1.16 10.64
N SER A 185 -8.93 -0.94 9.73
CA SER A 185 -7.75 -0.09 9.97
C SER A 185 -8.14 1.34 10.36
N LEU A 186 -9.20 1.88 9.75
CA LEU A 186 -9.70 3.23 10.01
C LEU A 186 -10.36 3.35 11.39
N LEU A 187 -11.17 2.37 11.78
CA LEU A 187 -11.94 2.43 13.03
C LEU A 187 -11.12 2.02 14.26
N PHE A 188 -10.21 1.03 14.10
CA PHE A 188 -9.52 0.41 15.23
C PHE A 188 -8.02 0.69 15.28
N ASN A 189 -7.41 1.19 14.19
CA ASN A 189 -5.95 1.34 14.07
C ASN A 189 -5.20 0.03 14.35
N ILE A 190 -5.75 -1.09 13.89
CA ILE A 190 -5.17 -2.42 14.06
C ILE A 190 -4.85 -2.99 12.68
N PRO A 191 -3.66 -3.60 12.50
CA PRO A 191 -3.35 -4.34 11.29
C PRO A 191 -4.41 -5.40 11.00
N SER A 192 -4.93 -5.39 9.77
CA SER A 192 -5.93 -6.35 9.33
C SER A 192 -5.62 -6.88 7.95
N ALA A 193 -5.98 -8.14 7.72
CA ALA A 193 -5.97 -8.74 6.39
C ALA A 193 -7.11 -9.76 6.26
N HIS A 194 -7.61 -9.91 5.05
CA HIS A 194 -8.72 -10.77 4.72
C HIS A 194 -8.27 -11.90 3.77
N SER A 195 -8.87 -13.07 3.93
CA SER A 195 -8.71 -14.23 3.07
C SER A 195 -10.08 -14.71 2.60
N PRO A 196 -10.38 -14.75 1.30
CA PRO A 196 -11.68 -15.16 0.80
C PRO A 196 -11.88 -16.66 1.01
N MET A 197 -13.04 -17.04 1.50
CA MET A 197 -13.44 -18.44 1.63
C MET A 197 -14.20 -18.88 0.38
N ILE A 198 -13.88 -20.08 -0.13
CA ILE A 198 -14.55 -20.69 -1.28
C ILE A 198 -16.03 -20.95 -0.95
N GLU A 199 -16.94 -20.62 -1.88
CA GLU A 199 -18.39 -20.69 -1.66
C GLU A 199 -18.95 -22.13 -1.58
N SER A 200 -18.30 -23.10 -2.23
CA SER A 200 -18.77 -24.49 -2.27
C SER A 200 -17.71 -25.49 -2.73
N ARG A 201 -17.89 -26.79 -2.42
CA ARG A 201 -17.00 -27.87 -2.91
C ARG A 201 -16.98 -27.97 -4.43
N LYS A 202 -18.11 -27.71 -5.10
CA LYS A 202 -18.19 -27.68 -6.57
C LYS A 202 -17.16 -26.72 -7.16
N LEU A 203 -16.92 -25.58 -6.52
CA LEU A 203 -15.94 -24.59 -6.96
C LEU A 203 -14.51 -25.02 -6.65
N LEU A 204 -14.28 -25.60 -5.46
CA LEU A 204 -12.98 -26.16 -5.08
C LEU A 204 -12.53 -27.29 -6.03
N GLU A 205 -13.48 -28.11 -6.49
CA GLU A 205 -13.26 -29.26 -7.37
C GLU A 205 -13.33 -28.91 -8.86
N LEU A 206 -13.34 -27.62 -9.23
CA LEU A 206 -13.34 -27.22 -10.65
C LEU A 206 -12.09 -27.73 -11.35
N ASP A 207 -12.27 -28.55 -12.39
CA ASP A 207 -11.20 -28.93 -13.30
C ASP A 207 -10.88 -27.79 -14.27
N ILE A 208 -9.86 -27.02 -13.90
CA ILE A 208 -9.36 -25.86 -14.65
C ILE A 208 -8.04 -26.17 -15.39
N GLY A 209 -7.47 -27.36 -15.21
CA GLY A 209 -6.17 -27.74 -15.76
C GLY A 209 -5.00 -26.83 -15.34
N VAL A 210 -3.99 -26.75 -16.19
CA VAL A 210 -2.85 -25.83 -16.00
C VAL A 210 -3.31 -24.42 -16.38
N THR A 211 -3.31 -23.51 -15.41
CA THR A 211 -3.70 -22.09 -15.57
C THR A 211 -2.49 -21.18 -15.84
N ASP A 212 -2.74 -19.89 -16.02
CA ASP A 212 -1.69 -18.85 -16.07
C ASP A 212 -0.81 -18.98 -14.80
N PRO A 213 0.53 -19.07 -14.94
CA PRO A 213 1.43 -19.25 -13.80
C PRO A 213 1.27 -18.17 -12.72
N ARG A 214 0.82 -16.96 -13.08
CA ARG A 214 0.56 -15.85 -12.12
C ARG A 214 -0.65 -16.11 -11.22
N LYS A 215 -1.53 -17.05 -11.58
CA LYS A 215 -2.71 -17.46 -10.81
C LYS A 215 -2.54 -18.85 -10.18
N ALA A 216 -1.45 -19.56 -10.46
CA ALA A 216 -1.25 -20.95 -10.04
C ALA A 216 -1.27 -21.14 -8.52
N ALA A 217 -0.85 -20.11 -7.76
CA ALA A 217 -0.91 -20.13 -6.30
C ALA A 217 -2.34 -20.33 -5.77
N GLU A 218 -3.35 -19.80 -6.46
CA GLU A 218 -4.77 -19.94 -6.09
C GLU A 218 -5.23 -21.40 -6.23
N ILE A 219 -4.66 -22.16 -7.16
CA ILE A 219 -5.09 -23.52 -7.49
C ILE A 219 -4.52 -24.56 -6.53
N VAL A 220 -3.35 -24.29 -5.96
CA VAL A 220 -2.69 -25.17 -4.99
C VAL A 220 -3.10 -24.89 -3.54
N SER A 221 -4.04 -23.96 -3.35
CA SER A 221 -4.47 -23.45 -2.05
C SER A 221 -5.92 -23.83 -1.75
N VAL A 222 -6.27 -23.89 -0.46
CA VAL A 222 -7.64 -24.27 -0.03
C VAL A 222 -8.28 -23.15 0.79
N THR A 223 -7.57 -22.60 1.75
CA THR A 223 -8.11 -21.59 2.67
C THR A 223 -7.59 -20.19 2.42
N PHE A 224 -6.47 -20.08 1.70
CA PHE A 224 -5.75 -18.83 1.41
C PHE A 224 -5.28 -18.08 2.66
N LEU A 225 -5.41 -18.71 3.84
CA LEU A 225 -5.21 -18.09 5.15
C LEU A 225 -3.74 -17.96 5.52
N HIS A 226 -2.90 -18.92 5.12
CA HIS A 226 -1.51 -18.96 5.59
C HIS A 226 -0.73 -17.71 5.17
N SER A 227 -1.07 -17.11 4.03
CA SER A 227 -0.41 -15.88 3.59
C SER A 227 -0.67 -14.71 4.53
N ILE A 228 -1.95 -14.49 4.90
CA ILE A 228 -2.32 -13.40 5.79
C ILE A 228 -1.87 -13.67 7.22
N LEU A 229 -1.89 -14.92 7.69
CA LEU A 229 -1.41 -15.27 9.02
C LEU A 229 0.10 -15.03 9.15
N LYS A 230 0.88 -15.40 8.12
CA LYS A 230 2.33 -15.12 8.08
C LYS A 230 2.63 -13.62 8.03
N GLY A 231 1.90 -12.86 7.21
CA GLY A 231 2.05 -11.40 7.14
C GLY A 231 1.69 -10.70 8.45
N LEU A 232 0.51 -10.99 9.00
CA LEU A 232 0.03 -10.40 10.24
C LEU A 232 0.86 -10.78 11.46
N HIS A 233 1.51 -11.95 11.45
CA HIS A 233 2.42 -12.36 12.53
C HIS A 233 3.50 -11.31 12.83
N LYS A 234 3.96 -10.55 11.82
CA LYS A 234 4.99 -9.51 11.96
C LYS A 234 4.59 -8.13 11.43
N SER A 235 3.31 -7.93 11.12
CA SER A 235 2.79 -6.64 10.67
C SER A 235 3.09 -5.55 11.71
N PRO A 236 3.61 -4.37 11.32
CA PRO A 236 3.91 -3.31 12.28
C PRO A 236 2.64 -2.82 12.97
N LYS A 237 2.79 -2.41 14.23
CA LYS A 237 1.72 -1.73 14.99
C LYS A 237 1.52 -0.33 14.44
N ILE A 238 0.26 0.09 14.33
CA ILE A 238 -0.13 1.44 13.91
C ILE A 238 -0.24 2.32 15.16
N PHE A 239 0.31 3.52 15.11
CA PHE A 239 0.15 4.51 16.19
C PHE A 239 -0.18 5.89 15.63
N THR A 240 -1.00 6.64 16.36
CA THR A 240 -1.58 7.93 15.92
C THR A 240 -0.89 9.15 16.53
N ASP A 241 0.15 8.95 17.33
CA ASP A 241 0.99 10.03 17.87
C ASP A 241 2.40 9.96 17.30
N PRO A 242 2.63 10.50 16.08
CA PRO A 242 3.95 10.61 15.48
C PRO A 242 4.89 11.51 16.28
N SER A 243 4.39 12.36 17.19
CA SER A 243 5.22 13.31 17.94
C SER A 243 6.10 12.65 19.03
N LEU A 244 5.94 11.34 19.24
CA LEU A 244 6.83 10.51 20.05
C LEU A 244 8.05 10.02 19.26
N ASP A 245 8.63 10.90 18.46
CA ASP A 245 9.86 10.69 17.71
C ASP A 245 10.97 10.14 18.62
N GLY A 246 11.69 9.10 18.15
CA GLY A 246 12.98 8.71 18.73
C GLY A 246 13.09 7.31 19.33
N LYS A 247 12.07 6.43 19.21
CA LYS A 247 12.31 4.99 19.47
C LYS A 247 12.88 4.32 18.22
N SER A 248 13.96 3.57 18.38
CA SER A 248 14.72 2.93 17.28
C SER A 248 13.96 1.92 16.42
N ASN A 249 12.69 1.63 16.73
CA ASN A 249 11.82 0.70 16.01
C ASN A 249 10.57 1.36 15.39
N GLN A 250 10.48 2.69 15.39
CA GLN A 250 9.38 3.44 14.77
C GLN A 250 9.78 3.95 13.37
N ILE A 251 8.79 4.10 12.51
CA ILE A 251 8.89 4.64 11.15
C ILE A 251 7.74 5.63 10.97
N THR A 252 8.06 6.83 10.50
CA THR A 252 7.11 7.88 10.15
C THR A 252 7.28 8.29 8.69
N ALA A 253 6.54 9.30 8.22
CA ALA A 253 6.68 9.81 6.86
C ALA A 253 8.10 10.32 6.55
N SER A 254 8.80 10.88 7.53
CA SER A 254 10.14 11.44 7.36
C SER A 254 11.22 10.37 7.13
N ASP A 255 10.94 9.12 7.48
CA ASP A 255 11.84 7.98 7.27
C ASP A 255 11.71 7.37 5.86
N ILE A 256 10.77 7.86 5.03
CA ILE A 256 10.51 7.31 3.69
C ILE A 256 11.40 7.97 2.64
N SER A 257 12.30 7.18 2.04
CA SER A 257 13.25 7.70 1.04
C SER A 257 12.68 7.79 -0.38
N CYS A 258 11.70 6.95 -0.74
CA CYS A 258 11.00 6.99 -2.02
C CYS A 258 9.75 6.09 -2.00
N ILE A 259 8.86 6.26 -2.98
CA ILE A 259 7.81 5.29 -3.31
C ILE A 259 8.04 4.76 -4.74
N VAL A 260 7.68 3.49 -4.97
CA VAL A 260 7.72 2.86 -6.30
C VAL A 260 6.30 2.53 -6.74
N ILE A 261 5.88 3.04 -7.89
CA ILE A 261 4.52 2.86 -8.42
C ILE A 261 4.55 2.51 -9.91
N PRO A 262 3.54 1.80 -10.43
CA PRO A 262 3.29 1.75 -11.87
C PRO A 262 2.96 3.14 -12.42
N THR A 263 3.40 3.47 -13.62
CA THR A 263 3.03 4.74 -14.29
C THR A 263 1.51 4.87 -14.41
N GLY A 264 1.00 6.08 -14.18
CA GLY A 264 -0.43 6.40 -14.19
C GLY A 264 -1.21 5.95 -12.95
N CYS A 265 -0.61 5.19 -12.03
CA CYS A 265 -1.23 4.78 -10.77
C CYS A 265 -1.22 5.91 -9.72
N ILE A 266 -2.07 6.91 -9.92
CA ILE A 266 -2.23 8.04 -9.01
C ILE A 266 -3.30 7.72 -7.96
N GLY A 267 -2.94 7.88 -6.69
CA GLY A 267 -3.84 7.78 -5.54
C GLY A 267 -3.32 8.63 -4.37
N LEU A 268 -4.00 8.55 -3.21
CA LEU A 268 -3.59 9.29 -2.01
C LEU A 268 -2.11 9.07 -1.63
N PRO A 269 -1.53 7.84 -1.69
CA PRO A 269 -0.10 7.65 -1.45
C PRO A 269 0.80 8.51 -2.34
N THR A 270 0.49 8.60 -3.64
CA THR A 270 1.26 9.38 -4.61
C THR A 270 1.19 10.87 -4.32
N LEU A 271 -0.01 11.38 -4.03
CA LEU A 271 -0.24 12.79 -3.73
C LEU A 271 0.42 13.19 -2.41
N ALA A 272 0.31 12.33 -1.39
CA ALA A 272 0.95 12.55 -0.10
C ALA A 272 2.48 12.50 -0.20
N ALA A 273 3.04 11.58 -0.99
CA ALA A 273 4.48 11.54 -1.25
C ALA A 273 4.97 12.83 -1.94
N MET A 274 4.23 13.33 -2.94
CA MET A 274 4.54 14.59 -3.60
C MET A 274 4.55 15.77 -2.61
N GLU A 275 3.51 15.90 -1.78
CA GLU A 275 3.40 16.97 -0.78
C GLU A 275 4.51 16.90 0.29
N GLN A 276 4.94 15.70 0.68
CA GLN A 276 6.01 15.50 1.65
C GLN A 276 7.42 15.66 1.07
N GLY A 277 7.56 15.89 -0.24
CA GLY A 277 8.87 15.89 -0.88
C GLY A 277 9.54 14.51 -0.90
N ILE A 278 8.75 13.43 -1.01
CA ILE A 278 9.23 12.05 -1.16
C ILE A 278 9.30 11.67 -2.65
N PRO A 279 10.46 11.26 -3.18
CA PRO A 279 10.61 10.88 -4.58
C PRO A 279 9.69 9.74 -5.02
N VAL A 280 9.11 9.86 -6.21
CA VAL A 280 8.23 8.87 -6.84
C VAL A 280 8.96 8.22 -8.02
N ILE A 281 9.30 6.95 -7.88
CA ILE A 281 9.85 6.13 -8.97
C ILE A 281 8.68 5.49 -9.74
N ALA A 282 8.47 5.92 -10.98
CA ALA A 282 7.36 5.49 -11.82
C ALA A 282 7.82 4.46 -12.87
N VAL A 283 7.27 3.25 -12.79
CA VAL A 283 7.63 2.11 -13.64
C VAL A 283 6.72 2.02 -14.86
N GLU A 284 7.28 2.24 -16.05
CA GLU A 284 6.54 2.32 -17.32
C GLU A 284 5.99 0.97 -17.80
N ASP A 285 6.78 -0.09 -17.71
CA ASP A 285 6.44 -1.42 -18.25
C ASP A 285 5.36 -2.15 -17.42
N ASN A 286 4.96 -1.64 -16.24
CA ASN A 286 3.86 -2.24 -15.47
C ASN A 286 2.51 -1.65 -15.90
N HIS A 287 2.00 -2.12 -17.03
CA HIS A 287 0.74 -1.64 -17.58
C HIS A 287 -0.44 -1.91 -16.64
N ASN A 288 -1.42 -1.01 -16.64
CA ASN A 288 -2.60 -1.07 -15.78
C ASN A 288 -3.77 -0.27 -16.39
N ARG A 289 -4.96 -0.35 -15.79
CA ARG A 289 -6.17 0.31 -16.32
C ARG A 289 -6.29 1.81 -16.01
N MET A 290 -5.36 2.39 -15.25
CA MET A 290 -5.41 3.81 -14.91
C MET A 290 -5.02 4.65 -16.13
N LYS A 291 -5.71 5.77 -16.35
CA LYS A 291 -5.49 6.66 -17.50
C LYS A 291 -5.03 8.05 -17.06
N ASN A 292 -4.30 8.11 -15.95
CA ASN A 292 -3.76 9.38 -15.44
C ASN A 292 -2.36 9.61 -16.01
N SER A 293 -1.97 10.87 -16.16
CA SER A 293 -0.58 11.25 -16.43
C SER A 293 0.06 11.79 -15.15
N LEU A 294 1.26 11.32 -14.82
CA LEU A 294 2.03 11.87 -13.70
C LEU A 294 2.59 13.25 -14.02
N ASP A 295 2.77 13.58 -15.30
CA ASP A 295 3.23 14.90 -15.75
C ASP A 295 2.19 16.01 -15.50
N ASP A 296 0.93 15.64 -15.27
CA ASP A 296 -0.14 16.59 -14.93
C ASP A 296 -0.04 17.07 -13.46
N LEU A 297 0.80 16.43 -12.64
CA LEU A 297 1.00 16.79 -11.24
C LEU A 297 2.18 17.76 -11.06
N PRO A 298 2.08 18.72 -10.13
CA PRO A 298 3.11 19.75 -9.92
C PRO A 298 4.31 19.21 -9.10
N PHE A 299 4.99 18.18 -9.61
CA PHE A 299 6.19 17.67 -8.97
C PHE A 299 7.32 18.70 -8.99
N ASP A 300 8.02 18.84 -7.86
CA ASP A 300 9.28 19.57 -7.83
C ASP A 300 10.35 18.90 -8.70
N SER A 301 11.39 19.66 -9.05
CA SER A 301 12.49 19.16 -9.88
C SER A 301 13.14 17.92 -9.27
N ASN A 302 13.27 16.84 -10.05
CA ASN A 302 13.83 15.54 -9.68
C ASN A 302 12.99 14.69 -8.70
N MET A 303 11.73 15.06 -8.44
CA MET A 303 10.83 14.28 -7.57
C MET A 303 10.13 13.13 -8.30
N LEU A 304 9.90 13.27 -9.61
CA LEU A 304 9.38 12.20 -10.45
C LEU A 304 10.54 11.53 -11.20
N ILE A 305 10.74 10.25 -10.96
CA ILE A 305 11.82 9.44 -11.54
C ILE A 305 11.20 8.36 -12.43
N PRO A 306 11.02 8.62 -13.74
CA PRO A 306 10.57 7.60 -14.66
C PRO A 306 11.67 6.57 -14.89
N VAL A 307 11.28 5.29 -14.87
CA VAL A 307 12.09 4.13 -15.17
C VAL A 307 11.30 3.14 -16.01
N LYS A 308 11.97 2.36 -16.86
CA LYS A 308 11.28 1.41 -17.73
C LYS A 308 10.71 0.23 -16.96
N SER A 309 11.51 -0.39 -16.09
CA SER A 309 11.16 -1.63 -15.41
C SER A 309 11.50 -1.61 -13.92
N TYR A 310 10.99 -2.58 -13.16
CA TYR A 310 11.39 -2.78 -11.76
C TYR A 310 12.88 -3.08 -11.59
N LEU A 311 13.56 -3.62 -12.62
CA LEU A 311 15.02 -3.78 -12.60
C LEU A 311 15.73 -2.42 -12.61
N GLU A 312 15.22 -1.46 -13.39
CA GLU A 312 15.75 -0.09 -13.39
C GLU A 312 15.34 0.66 -12.10
N ALA A 313 14.15 0.40 -11.56
CA ALA A 313 13.72 0.95 -10.27
C ALA A 313 14.69 0.61 -9.14
N VAL A 314 15.21 -0.62 -9.11
CA VAL A 314 16.25 -1.06 -8.17
C VAL A 314 17.53 -0.24 -8.33
N GLY A 315 17.97 -0.01 -9.56
CA GLY A 315 19.12 0.87 -9.82
C GLY A 315 18.89 2.32 -9.38
N ALA A 316 17.67 2.83 -9.55
CA ALA A 316 17.30 4.16 -9.07
C ALA A 316 17.27 4.23 -7.53
N MET A 317 16.71 3.22 -6.86
CA MET A 317 16.73 3.11 -5.39
C MET A 317 18.15 3.04 -4.85
N GLU A 318 19.02 2.23 -5.46
CA GLU A 318 20.41 2.11 -5.02
C GLU A 318 21.16 3.43 -5.22
N ALA A 319 20.97 4.11 -6.36
CA ALA A 319 21.55 5.42 -6.60
C ALA A 319 21.11 6.46 -5.55
N LEU A 320 19.83 6.48 -5.17
CA LEU A 320 19.34 7.30 -4.06
C LEU A 320 20.02 6.92 -2.74
N LYS A 321 20.09 5.63 -2.42
CA LYS A 321 20.69 5.11 -1.18
C LYS A 321 22.16 5.49 -1.02
N VAL A 322 22.94 5.41 -2.09
CA VAL A 322 24.38 5.74 -2.06
C VAL A 322 24.70 7.21 -2.39
N GLY A 323 23.69 8.04 -2.63
CA GLY A 323 23.86 9.47 -2.93
C GLY A 323 24.43 9.78 -4.32
N VAL A 324 24.18 8.90 -5.31
CA VAL A 324 24.60 9.09 -6.71
C VAL A 324 23.48 9.76 -7.50
N SER A 325 23.79 10.89 -8.13
CA SER A 325 22.85 11.57 -9.03
C SER A 325 22.51 10.68 -10.24
N LEU A 326 21.22 10.49 -10.52
CA LEU A 326 20.74 9.70 -11.66
C LEU A 326 21.26 10.23 -13.01
N GLU A 327 21.47 11.53 -13.14
CA GLU A 327 22.03 12.13 -14.37
C GLU A 327 23.46 11.62 -14.65
N SER A 328 24.26 11.38 -13.61
CA SER A 328 25.66 10.95 -13.75
C SER A 328 25.81 9.55 -14.36
N VAL A 329 24.78 8.71 -14.18
CA VAL A 329 24.73 7.33 -14.67
C VAL A 329 23.85 7.16 -15.92
N ARG A 330 23.19 8.23 -16.38
CA ARG A 330 22.41 8.26 -17.62
C ARG A 330 23.19 8.94 -18.75
N ARG A 331 22.80 8.71 -20.00
CA ARG A 331 23.45 9.33 -21.18
C ARG A 331 22.43 9.95 -22.14
N PRO A 332 22.78 11.09 -22.77
CA PRO A 332 24.01 11.87 -22.58
C PRO A 332 24.04 12.62 -21.23
N MET A 333 25.24 12.82 -20.67
CA MET A 333 25.42 13.65 -19.45
C MET A 333 25.52 15.12 -19.87
N LYS A 334 24.80 16.02 -19.19
CA LYS A 334 24.85 17.45 -19.55
C LYS A 334 26.19 18.06 -19.12
N TYR A 335 26.61 19.09 -19.84
CA TYR A 335 27.76 19.90 -19.44
C TYR A 335 27.46 20.64 -18.14
N THR A 336 28.49 20.83 -17.31
CA THR A 336 28.41 21.61 -16.06
C THR A 336 27.90 23.02 -16.34
N LYS A 337 26.85 23.44 -15.64
CA LYS A 337 26.33 24.82 -15.72
C LYS A 337 27.25 25.76 -14.97
N VAL A 338 27.81 26.76 -15.66
CA VAL A 338 28.66 27.81 -15.08
C VAL A 338 27.94 29.14 -15.18
N THR A 339 27.85 29.87 -14.07
CA THR A 339 27.28 31.23 -14.01
C THR A 339 28.20 32.13 -13.21
N GLU A 340 28.53 33.29 -13.76
CA GLU A 340 29.32 34.30 -13.05
C GLU A 340 28.40 35.16 -12.18
N TYR A 341 28.74 35.26 -10.88
CA TYR A 341 28.05 36.17 -9.98
C TYR A 341 28.75 37.53 -9.99
N HIS A 342 28.03 38.57 -10.40
CA HIS A 342 28.47 39.94 -10.21
C HIS A 342 27.77 40.52 -8.99
N GLN A 343 28.56 41.02 -8.04
CA GLN A 343 28.03 41.77 -6.92
C GLN A 343 27.23 42.95 -7.46
N LYS A 344 25.94 43.03 -7.11
CA LYS A 344 25.19 44.26 -7.35
C LYS A 344 25.92 45.36 -6.59
N GLU A 345 26.51 46.31 -7.32
CA GLU A 345 26.91 47.58 -6.72
C GLU A 345 25.66 48.15 -6.07
N ALA A 346 25.71 48.30 -4.74
CA ALA A 346 24.72 49.07 -4.04
C ALA A 346 24.84 50.50 -4.57
N SER A 347 23.96 50.88 -5.50
CA SER A 347 23.64 52.27 -5.77
C SER A 347 23.09 52.84 -4.46
N SER A 348 23.98 53.35 -3.62
CA SER A 348 23.65 54.23 -2.50
C SER A 348 23.20 55.62 -2.98
N LEU A 349 22.69 55.71 -4.22
CA LEU A 349 22.20 56.92 -4.87
C LEU A 349 20.69 56.89 -5.19
N ASP A 350 20.02 55.74 -5.09
CA ASP A 350 18.56 55.65 -5.35
C ASP A 350 17.69 55.65 -4.08
N LEU A 351 18.28 55.47 -2.89
CA LEU A 351 17.56 55.56 -1.60
C LEU A 351 17.64 56.94 -0.94
N LEU A 352 18.33 57.91 -1.55
CA LEU A 352 18.41 59.30 -1.07
C LEU A 352 17.67 60.30 -1.98
N LYS A 353 17.10 59.85 -3.10
CA LYS A 353 16.31 60.73 -3.99
C LYS A 353 14.81 60.71 -3.71
N SER A 354 14.27 59.76 -2.93
CA SER A 354 12.86 59.78 -2.54
C SER A 354 12.57 60.67 -1.32
N ASP A 355 13.57 60.96 -0.49
CA ASP A 355 13.36 61.65 0.79
C ASP A 355 13.78 63.13 0.76
N LEU A 356 14.27 63.63 -0.39
CA LEU A 356 14.66 65.03 -0.60
C LEU A 356 13.67 65.84 -1.44
N ASP A 357 12.78 65.22 -2.21
CA ASP A 357 11.75 65.94 -3.00
C ASP A 357 10.46 66.23 -2.22
N ASP A 358 10.14 65.49 -1.15
CA ASP A 358 8.91 65.71 -0.35
C ASP A 358 9.06 66.77 0.77
N SER A 359 10.21 67.43 0.89
CA SER A 359 10.46 68.42 1.97
C SER A 359 10.67 69.87 1.53
N GLN A 360 10.51 70.20 0.24
CA GLN A 360 10.66 71.58 -0.26
C GLN A 360 9.43 72.23 -0.92
N GLU A 361 8.28 71.57 -1.05
CA GLU A 361 7.11 72.18 -1.74
C GLU A 361 6.00 72.75 -0.83
N ASP A 362 6.12 72.72 0.50
CA ASP A 362 5.03 73.13 1.41
C ASP A 362 5.26 74.43 2.22
N GLN A 363 6.19 75.28 1.78
CA GLN A 363 6.32 76.65 2.30
C GLN A 363 6.47 77.68 1.18
N HIS A 364 5.41 77.97 0.42
CA HIS A 364 5.10 79.33 -0.09
C HIS A 364 3.79 79.33 -0.89
N LYS A 365 2.64 79.44 -0.21
CA LYS A 365 1.40 80.02 -0.77
C LYS A 365 0.40 80.41 0.33
N LYS A 366 0.69 81.54 0.99
CA LYS A 366 -0.32 82.44 1.54
C LYS A 366 -0.10 83.80 0.88
N ILE A 367 -1.22 84.52 0.64
CA ILE A 367 -1.36 85.91 0.18
C ILE A 367 -1.58 86.06 -1.34
N SER A 368 -2.85 85.96 -1.76
CA SER A 368 -3.64 87.09 -2.28
C SER A 368 -5.12 86.72 -2.30
#